data_AF-A0A934RAP9-F1
#
_entry.id   AF-A0A934RAP9-F1
#
_cell.length_a   1.000
_cell.length_b   1.000
_cell.length_c   1.000
_cell.angle_alpha   90.00
_cell.angle_beta   90.00
_cell.angle_gamma   90.00
#
_symmetry.space_group_name_H-M   'P 1'
#
loop_
_entity.id
_entity.type
_entity.pdbx_description
1 polymer ?
#
loop_
_entity_poly.entity_id
_entity_poly.type
_entity_poly.pdbx_seq_one_letter_code
_entity_poly.pdbx_strand_id
1 'polypeptide(L)'
;MKLWLSRWIPVLVAFSMGACGWFGEEEEEKEVSKTAPRLVGRVASIHESEGFVLIENFRSLTLGEGLLLSTRGEEGRASTLVVSGEKMGRYAAADLKSGTLEVGDEVYARPLLAEEPSTDLEWQNSTPSTESPDEPGSPSP
;
A
#
# COMPACT_ATOMS: atom_id res chain seq x y z
N MET A 1 -25.80 49.06 -27.21
CA MET A 1 -24.86 49.63 -28.20
C MET A 1 -23.84 50.48 -27.47
N LYS A 2 -22.54 50.24 -27.71
CA LYS A 2 -21.36 51.12 -27.57
C LYS A 2 -21.23 52.05 -26.35
N LEU A 3 -20.12 51.91 -25.62
CA LEU A 3 -19.14 52.95 -25.22
C LEU A 3 -17.96 52.23 -24.51
N TRP A 4 -16.84 52.01 -25.20
CA TRP A 4 -15.60 52.82 -25.19
C TRP A 4 -14.61 52.35 -24.09
N LEU A 5 -13.66 51.47 -24.38
CA LEU A 5 -12.28 51.75 -24.85
C LEU A 5 -11.55 52.88 -24.09
N SER A 6 -10.81 52.51 -23.04
CA SER A 6 -9.49 53.05 -22.64
C SER A 6 -8.98 52.09 -21.56
N ARG A 7 -7.96 51.23 -21.66
CA ARG A 7 -6.66 51.20 -22.34
C ARG A 7 -5.84 52.47 -22.04
N TRP A 8 -4.62 52.24 -21.54
CA TRP A 8 -3.57 53.20 -21.12
C TRP A 8 -3.79 53.62 -19.67
N ILE A 9 -3.04 53.13 -18.68
CA ILE A 9 -1.62 53.45 -18.40
C ILE A 9 -0.91 52.22 -17.81
N PRO A 10 0.09 51.62 -18.49
CA PRO A 10 1.16 50.89 -17.83
C PRO A 10 2.18 51.92 -17.32
N VAL A 11 2.79 51.69 -16.15
CA VAL A 11 4.12 52.18 -15.70
C VAL A 11 4.13 52.30 -14.17
N LEU A 12 5.25 51.85 -13.58
CA LEU A 12 5.70 51.97 -12.18
C LEU A 12 5.02 50.97 -11.22
N VAL A 13 5.71 50.05 -10.55
CA VAL A 13 7.06 50.12 -9.97
C VAL A 13 7.62 48.70 -9.86
N ALA A 14 8.88 48.53 -10.25
CA ALA A 14 9.72 47.41 -9.87
C ALA A 14 9.79 47.33 -8.34
N PHE A 15 9.03 46.42 -7.73
CA PHE A 15 9.13 46.13 -6.31
C PHE A 15 10.03 44.91 -6.09
N SER A 16 11.27 45.24 -5.76
CA SER A 16 12.16 44.51 -4.86
C SER A 16 12.48 43.05 -5.18
N MET A 17 13.67 42.87 -5.78
CA MET A 17 14.59 41.82 -5.36
C MET A 17 14.76 41.87 -3.84
N GLY A 18 14.14 40.93 -3.13
CA GLY A 18 14.55 40.49 -1.80
C GLY A 18 15.31 39.18 -1.95
N ALA A 19 16.64 39.26 -2.05
CA ALA A 19 17.53 38.14 -1.81
C ALA A 19 17.73 37.93 -0.29
N CYS A 20 18.33 36.79 0.06
CA CYS A 20 18.50 36.18 1.38
C CYS A 20 17.28 35.33 1.77
N GLY A 21 17.31 34.00 1.68
CA GLY A 21 18.40 33.11 2.09
C GLY A 21 17.96 32.41 3.38
N TRP A 22 18.47 31.21 3.61
CA TRP A 22 18.36 30.51 4.89
C TRP A 22 17.06 29.74 5.16
N PHE A 23 16.80 28.72 4.35
CA PHE A 23 16.48 27.43 4.96
C PHE A 23 16.99 26.36 4.01
N GLY A 24 18.18 25.84 4.31
CA GLY A 24 18.49 24.48 3.91
C GLY A 24 17.47 23.62 4.64
N GLU A 25 16.41 23.24 3.94
CA GLU A 25 15.58 22.15 4.38
C GLU A 25 16.47 20.92 4.22
N GLU A 26 17.10 20.57 5.33
CA GLU A 26 17.69 19.26 5.57
C GLU A 26 16.59 18.28 5.15
N GLU A 27 16.76 17.68 3.97
CA GLU A 27 15.99 16.49 3.58
C GLU A 27 16.37 15.43 4.61
N GLU A 28 15.66 15.48 5.73
CA GLU A 28 15.57 14.39 6.68
C GLU A 28 14.96 13.26 5.85
N GLU A 29 15.83 12.43 5.28
CA GLU A 29 15.48 11.16 4.65
C GLU A 29 14.87 10.33 5.76
N LYS A 30 13.58 10.55 5.97
CA LYS A 30 12.77 9.86 6.94
C LYS A 30 12.75 8.43 6.46
N GLU A 31 13.60 7.60 7.06
CA GLU A 31 13.68 6.18 6.84
C GLU A 31 12.25 5.64 6.94
N VAL A 32 11.62 5.45 5.78
CA VAL A 32 10.22 5.02 5.73
C VAL A 32 10.25 3.61 6.24
N SER A 33 9.91 3.45 7.52
CA SER A 33 9.71 2.18 8.19
C SER A 33 9.09 1.21 7.19
N LYS A 34 9.84 0.16 6.85
CA LYS A 34 9.43 -0.86 5.87
C LYS A 34 8.13 -1.59 6.25
N THR A 35 7.59 -1.28 7.43
CA THR A 35 6.40 -1.90 8.04
C THR A 35 5.21 -0.95 8.09
N ALA A 36 5.38 0.35 7.84
CA ALA A 36 4.28 1.30 7.90
C ALA A 36 3.28 1.11 6.73
N PRO A 37 1.97 1.16 6.98
CA PRO A 37 0.97 1.17 5.90
C PRO A 37 1.21 2.34 4.95
N ARG A 38 1.19 2.06 3.64
CA ARG A 38 1.43 3.07 2.61
C ARG A 38 0.12 3.49 1.96
N LEU A 39 -0.18 4.79 1.93
CA LEU A 39 -1.32 5.30 1.16
C LEU A 39 -1.07 5.08 -0.34
N VAL A 40 -1.94 4.32 -0.99
CA VAL A 40 -1.79 3.93 -2.41
C VAL A 40 -2.82 4.58 -3.33
N GLY A 41 -3.99 4.91 -2.81
CA GLY A 41 -5.08 5.44 -3.62
C GLY A 41 -6.33 5.78 -2.81
N ARG A 42 -7.44 5.92 -3.53
CA ARG A 42 -8.78 6.11 -2.99
C ARG A 42 -9.78 5.19 -3.72
N VAL A 43 -10.88 4.85 -3.07
CA VAL A 43 -12.00 4.16 -3.72
C VAL A 43 -12.61 5.10 -4.76
N ALA A 44 -12.60 4.70 -6.03
CA ALA A 44 -13.12 5.48 -7.16
C ALA A 44 -14.58 5.15 -7.47
N SER A 45 -14.92 3.86 -7.47
CA SER A 45 -16.27 3.37 -7.68
C SER A 45 -16.47 2.01 -7.03
N ILE A 46 -17.73 1.68 -6.74
CA ILE A 46 -18.14 0.43 -6.11
C ILE A 46 -19.14 -0.23 -7.06
N HIS A 47 -18.85 -1.46 -7.46
CA HIS A 47 -19.66 -2.27 -8.37
C HIS A 47 -20.19 -3.48 -7.60
N GLU A 48 -21.13 -3.24 -6.68
CA GLU A 48 -21.64 -4.28 -5.76
C GLU A 48 -22.34 -5.43 -6.51
N SER A 49 -23.00 -5.14 -7.63
CA SER A 49 -23.68 -6.16 -8.44
C SER A 49 -22.69 -7.09 -9.14
N GLU A 50 -21.53 -6.56 -9.53
CA GLU A 50 -20.45 -7.28 -10.20
C GLU A 50 -19.39 -7.81 -9.23
N GLY A 51 -19.43 -7.39 -7.97
CA GLY A 51 -18.58 -7.92 -6.89
C GLY A 51 -17.20 -7.30 -6.75
N PHE A 52 -16.91 -6.17 -7.42
CA PHE A 52 -15.60 -5.53 -7.39
C PHE A 52 -15.66 -4.04 -7.07
N VAL A 53 -14.51 -3.48 -6.71
CA VAL A 53 -14.32 -2.05 -6.49
C VAL A 53 -13.16 -1.54 -7.34
N LEU A 54 -13.26 -0.31 -7.83
CA LEU A 54 -12.15 0.35 -8.51
C LEU A 54 -11.42 1.26 -7.55
N ILE A 55 -10.10 1.14 -7.54
CA ILE A 55 -9.19 1.94 -6.74
C ILE A 55 -8.44 2.88 -7.68
N GLU A 56 -8.58 4.19 -7.47
CA GLU A 56 -7.79 5.20 -8.16
C GLU A 56 -6.41 5.32 -7.49
N ASN A 57 -5.37 4.91 -8.20
CA ASN A 57 -4.01 5.03 -7.71
C ASN A 57 -3.52 6.49 -7.80
N PHE A 58 -2.84 6.96 -6.75
CA PHE A 58 -2.25 8.32 -6.72
C PHE A 58 -0.90 8.41 -7.42
N ARG A 59 -0.22 7.29 -7.61
CA ARG A 59 1.10 7.22 -8.25
C ARG A 59 1.13 6.09 -9.27
N SER A 60 2.21 6.00 -10.03
CA SER A 60 2.57 4.86 -10.89
C SER A 60 2.95 3.61 -10.07
N LEU A 61 2.31 3.41 -8.92
CA LEU A 61 2.50 2.25 -8.08
C LEU A 61 1.73 1.07 -8.70
N THR A 62 2.44 -0.02 -8.96
CA THR A 62 1.81 -1.26 -9.39
C THR A 62 1.33 -2.01 -8.14
N LEU A 63 0.02 -2.19 -8.03
CA LEU A 63 -0.57 -3.09 -7.05
C LEU A 63 -0.50 -4.51 -7.62
N GLY A 64 0.19 -5.41 -6.92
CA GLY A 64 0.26 -6.82 -7.31
C GLY A 64 -1.06 -7.54 -7.00
N GLU A 65 -1.40 -8.54 -7.82
CA GLU A 65 -2.51 -9.46 -7.55
C GLU A 65 -2.35 -10.11 -6.16
N GLY A 66 -3.46 -10.29 -5.46
CA GLY A 66 -3.49 -10.89 -4.12
C GLY A 66 -3.01 -9.96 -2.99
N LEU A 67 -2.55 -8.74 -3.31
CA LEU A 67 -2.15 -7.77 -2.30
C LEU A 67 -3.33 -7.38 -1.41
N LEU A 68 -3.13 -7.48 -0.09
CA LEU A 68 -4.10 -7.02 0.90
C LEU A 68 -4.05 -5.50 1.03
N LEU A 69 -5.23 -4.87 0.93
CA LEU A 69 -5.41 -3.45 1.15
C LEU A 69 -6.37 -3.22 2.32
N SER A 70 -6.13 -2.15 3.06
CA SER A 70 -7.02 -1.67 4.12
C SER A 70 -7.59 -0.32 3.72
N THR A 71 -8.89 -0.11 3.88
CA THR A 71 -9.49 1.21 3.67
C THR A 71 -9.65 1.96 4.99
N ARG A 72 -9.67 3.29 4.91
CA ARG A 72 -10.02 4.19 6.00
C ARG A 72 -10.99 5.24 5.47
N GLY A 73 -12.23 5.14 5.90
CA GLY A 73 -13.29 6.11 5.59
C GLY A 73 -13.51 7.11 6.72
N GLU A 74 -14.43 8.04 6.47
CA GLU A 74 -14.94 8.93 7.53
C GLU A 74 -15.59 8.12 8.66
N GLU A 75 -15.70 8.74 9.85
CA GLU A 75 -16.31 8.13 11.04
C GLU A 75 -15.66 6.82 11.52
N GLY A 76 -14.44 6.51 11.05
CA GLY A 76 -13.71 5.31 11.45
C GLY A 76 -14.11 4.04 10.71
N ARG A 77 -14.84 4.16 9.59
CA ARG A 77 -15.14 3.01 8.71
C ARG A 77 -13.86 2.41 8.16
N ALA A 78 -13.82 1.10 8.09
CA ALA A 78 -12.70 0.35 7.57
C ALA A 78 -13.16 -0.90 6.84
N SER A 79 -12.44 -1.24 5.78
CA SER A 79 -12.65 -2.46 5.00
C SER A 79 -11.33 -3.12 4.67
N THR A 80 -11.40 -4.40 4.33
CA THR A 80 -10.29 -5.16 3.76
C THR A 80 -10.60 -5.52 2.32
N LEU A 81 -9.67 -5.22 1.41
CA LEU A 81 -9.76 -5.53 -0.01
C LEU A 81 -8.61 -6.43 -0.45
N VAL A 82 -8.81 -7.16 -1.54
CA VAL A 82 -7.77 -7.94 -2.21
C VAL A 82 -7.69 -7.55 -3.66
N VAL A 83 -6.51 -7.19 -4.15
CA VAL A 83 -6.30 -6.80 -5.54
C VAL A 83 -6.53 -8.00 -6.47
N SER A 84 -7.39 -7.85 -7.48
CA SER A 84 -7.71 -8.94 -8.42
C SER A 84 -6.63 -9.15 -9.50
N GLY A 85 -5.70 -8.21 -9.64
CA GLY A 85 -4.68 -8.20 -10.69
C GLY A 85 -5.11 -7.45 -11.96
N GLU A 86 -6.40 -7.16 -12.11
CA GLU A 86 -6.92 -6.37 -13.22
C GLU A 86 -6.63 -4.87 -13.02
N LYS A 87 -6.21 -4.20 -14.10
CA LYS A 87 -5.90 -2.77 -14.10
C LYS A 87 -6.26 -2.10 -15.41
N MET A 88 -6.67 -0.84 -15.33
CA MET A 88 -6.93 0.01 -16.49
C MET A 88 -6.42 1.43 -16.21
N GLY A 89 -5.30 1.78 -16.84
CA GLY A 89 -4.64 3.07 -16.60
C GLY A 89 -4.24 3.23 -15.14
N ARG A 90 -4.85 4.20 -14.45
CA ARG A 90 -4.60 4.47 -13.02
C ARG A 90 -5.54 3.71 -12.08
N TYR A 91 -6.47 2.94 -12.61
CA TYR A 91 -7.43 2.18 -11.82
C TYR A 91 -6.98 0.74 -11.67
N ALA A 92 -7.10 0.20 -10.46
CA ALA A 92 -6.94 -1.22 -10.16
C ALA A 92 -8.25 -1.77 -9.63
N ALA A 93 -8.61 -2.98 -10.02
CA ALA A 93 -9.76 -3.68 -9.45
C ALA A 93 -9.35 -4.45 -8.18
N ALA A 94 -10.27 -4.50 -7.23
CA ALA A 94 -10.12 -5.26 -6.01
C ALA A 94 -11.45 -5.83 -5.54
N ASP A 95 -11.39 -6.93 -4.81
CA ASP A 95 -12.55 -7.60 -4.23
C ASP A 95 -12.68 -7.22 -2.76
N LEU A 96 -13.90 -6.93 -2.31
CA LEU A 96 -14.21 -6.71 -0.91
C LEU A 96 -14.18 -8.04 -0.14
N LYS A 97 -13.33 -8.14 0.89
CA LYS A 97 -13.30 -9.29 1.80
C LYS A 97 -14.16 -9.08 3.04
N SER A 98 -14.12 -7.88 3.60
CA SER A 98 -14.85 -7.55 4.82
C SER A 98 -14.97 -6.05 5.02
N GLY A 99 -15.96 -5.66 5.81
CA GLY A 99 -16.22 -4.27 6.19
C GLY A 99 -17.19 -3.56 5.26
N THR A 100 -17.21 -2.24 5.38
CA THR A 100 -18.04 -1.35 4.58
C THR A 100 -17.18 -0.21 4.07
N LEU A 101 -17.33 0.12 2.80
CA LEU A 101 -16.57 1.17 2.13
C LEU A 101 -17.51 2.13 1.42
N GLU A 102 -17.04 3.37 1.26
CA GLU A 102 -17.69 4.39 0.45
C GLU A 102 -16.73 4.93 -0.61
N VAL A 103 -17.30 5.54 -1.66
CA VAL A 103 -16.51 6.23 -2.68
C VAL A 103 -15.75 7.37 -2.01
N GLY A 104 -14.44 7.44 -2.26
CA GLY A 104 -13.54 8.42 -1.65
C GLY A 104 -12.77 7.91 -0.43
N ASP A 105 -13.06 6.73 0.10
CA ASP A 105 -12.31 6.14 1.21
C ASP A 105 -10.82 5.97 0.84
N GLU A 106 -9.93 6.29 1.77
CA GLU A 106 -8.48 6.18 1.57
C GLU A 106 -8.04 4.72 1.59
N VAL A 107 -7.19 4.32 0.66
CA VAL A 107 -6.73 2.93 0.51
C VAL A 107 -5.25 2.83 0.83
N TYR A 108 -4.92 1.92 1.74
CA TYR A 108 -3.56 1.66 2.21
C TYR A 108 -3.13 0.24 1.86
N ALA A 109 -1.92 0.09 1.33
CA ALA A 109 -1.27 -1.21 1.21
C ALA A 109 -0.46 -1.50 2.47
N ARG A 110 -0.59 -2.73 2.98
CA ARG A 110 0.36 -3.25 3.97
C ARG A 110 1.44 -4.03 3.21
N PRO A 111 2.73 -3.69 3.36
CA PRO A 111 3.77 -4.58 2.88
C PRO A 111 3.60 -5.89 3.65
N LEU A 112 3.34 -6.99 2.93
CA LEU A 112 3.50 -8.31 3.50
C LEU A 112 5.00 -8.41 3.79
N LEU A 113 5.37 -8.36 5.08
CA LEU A 113 6.65 -8.91 5.47
C LEU A 113 6.59 -10.34 4.95
N ALA A 114 7.45 -10.67 3.98
CA ALA A 114 7.67 -12.05 3.65
C ALA A 114 8.11 -12.68 4.97
N GLU A 115 7.21 -13.44 5.61
CA GLU A 115 7.63 -14.40 6.60
C GLU A 115 8.63 -15.27 5.85
N GLU A 116 9.91 -15.12 6.16
CA GLU A 116 10.87 -16.15 5.79
C GLU A 116 10.25 -17.46 6.26
N PRO A 117 10.18 -18.50 5.41
CA PRO A 117 9.56 -19.75 5.79
C PRO A 117 10.20 -20.17 7.09
N SER A 118 9.44 -20.15 8.18
CA SER A 118 9.81 -20.75 9.44
C SER A 118 9.93 -22.24 9.15
N THR A 119 11.11 -22.63 8.70
CA THR A 119 11.62 -23.97 8.91
C THR A 119 11.54 -24.15 10.42
N ASP A 120 10.94 -25.24 10.87
CA ASP A 120 10.58 -25.58 12.26
C ASP A 120 9.09 -25.42 12.62
N LEU A 121 8.22 -25.93 11.74
CA LEU A 121 7.12 -26.77 12.24
C LEU A 121 7.43 -28.22 11.92
N GLU A 122 8.36 -28.78 12.69
CA GLU A 122 8.54 -30.22 12.86
C GLU A 122 7.25 -30.76 13.47
N TRP A 123 6.34 -31.18 12.60
CA TRP A 123 5.23 -32.04 12.98
C TRP A 123 5.83 -33.31 13.56
N GLN A 124 5.82 -33.42 14.89
CA GLN A 124 5.99 -34.67 15.61
C GLN A 124 4.83 -35.59 15.21
N ASN A 125 4.95 -36.19 14.04
CA ASN A 125 4.13 -37.30 13.63
C ASN A 125 4.63 -38.50 14.45
N SER A 126 3.96 -38.76 15.56
CA SER A 126 4.17 -39.95 16.37
C SER A 126 4.06 -41.18 15.45
N THR A 127 5.16 -41.89 15.23
CA THR A 127 5.13 -43.28 14.79
C THR A 127 5.44 -44.17 15.99
N PRO A 128 4.53 -45.11 16.34
CA PRO A 128 4.80 -46.12 17.34
C PRO A 128 5.72 -47.21 16.77
N SER A 129 6.54 -47.79 17.65
CA SER A 129 7.40 -48.96 17.44
C SER A 129 8.66 -48.67 16.59
N THR A 130 9.88 -48.99 17.01
CA THR A 130 10.32 -50.19 17.73
C THR A 130 11.60 -49.87 18.50
N GLU A 131 11.57 -50.22 19.78
CA GLU A 131 12.71 -50.47 20.66
C GLU A 131 13.84 -51.22 19.93
N SER A 132 14.97 -50.54 19.71
CA SER A 132 16.28 -51.21 19.69
C SER A 132 16.72 -51.41 21.14
N PRO A 133 17.40 -52.52 21.43
CA PRO A 133 18.79 -52.36 21.87
C PRO A 133 19.65 -53.55 21.40
N ASP A 134 20.97 -53.53 21.32
CA ASP A 134 22.04 -52.54 21.34
C ASP A 134 23.28 -53.37 20.89
N GLU A 135 24.27 -52.65 20.38
CA GLU A 135 25.72 -52.93 20.19
C GLU A 135 26.43 -53.90 21.18
N PRO A 136 27.78 -54.08 21.19
CA PRO A 136 28.87 -53.87 20.21
C PRO A 136 29.92 -55.01 20.20
N GLY A 137 30.97 -54.90 19.35
CA GLY A 137 32.32 -55.31 19.78
C GLY A 137 32.93 -56.56 19.11
N SER A 138 33.93 -56.33 18.27
CA SER A 138 34.96 -57.30 17.90
C SER A 138 35.72 -57.80 19.15
N PRO A 139 36.23 -59.05 19.20
CA PRO A 139 37.66 -59.20 18.91
C PRO A 139 38.05 -60.50 18.15
N SER A 140 39.19 -60.40 17.44
CA SER A 140 39.95 -61.50 16.83
C SER A 140 40.40 -62.57 17.84
N PRO A 141 40.59 -63.81 17.39
CA PRO A 141 41.94 -64.41 17.42
C PRO A 141 42.44 -64.94 16.07
#